data_AF-A0A2R7NN77-F1
#
_entry.id   AF-A0A2R7NN77-F1
#
_cell.length_a   1.000
_cell.length_b   1.000
_cell.length_c   1.000
_cell.angle_alpha   90.00
_cell.angle_beta   90.00
_cell.angle_gamma   90.00
#
_symmetry.space_group_name_H-M   'P 1'
#
loop_
_entity.id
_entity.type
_entity.pdbx_description
1 polymer ?
#
loop_
_entity_poly.entity_id
_entity_poly.type
_entity_poly.pdbx_seq_one_letter_code
_entity_poly.pdbx_strand_id
1 'polypeptide(L)'
;MNLYLVTAKMDVDGDDREREVSEFVGSQAEAASVRARHVKEGTPRKDITTTSVNVPTDKEGLLRFLNLMATSPTVAAATEKLIG
;
A
#
# COMPACT_ATOMS: atom_id res chain seq x y z
N MET A 1 -15.59 -2.90 -2.35
CA MET A 1 -14.99 -1.80 -3.15
C MET A 1 -13.54 -2.14 -3.36
N ASN A 2 -13.00 -1.96 -4.56
CA ASN A 2 -11.60 -2.28 -4.81
C ASN A 2 -10.74 -1.02 -4.69
N LEU A 3 -9.67 -1.11 -3.89
CA LEU A 3 -8.60 -0.13 -3.81
C LEU A 3 -7.30 -0.76 -4.30
N TYR A 4 -6.34 0.09 -4.65
CA TYR A 4 -4.99 -0.33 -4.98
C TYR A 4 -4.05 0.27 -3.97
N LEU A 5 -3.31 -0.59 -3.28
CA LEU A 5 -2.22 -0.18 -2.41
C LEU A 5 -0.95 -0.15 -3.25
N VAL A 6 -0.28 1.00 -3.29
CA VAL A 6 1.09 1.13 -3.81
C VAL A 6 2.04 1.22 -2.63
N THR A 7 3.04 0.35 -2.59
CA THR A 7 4.08 0.35 -1.55
C THR A 7 5.43 0.55 -2.21
N ALA A 8 6.21 1.50 -1.70
CA ALA A 8 7.55 1.83 -2.18
C ALA A 8 8.54 1.69 -1.02
N LYS A 9 9.59 0.89 -1.21
CA LYS A 9 10.72 0.81 -0.28
C LYS A 9 11.82 1.74 -0.74
N MET A 10 12.22 2.65 0.14
CA MET A 10 13.19 3.70 -0.15
C MET A 10 14.38 3.54 0.80
N ASP A 11 15.57 3.53 0.23
CA ASP A 11 16.79 3.68 1.01
C ASP A 11 16.89 5.13 1.47
N VAL A 12 17.10 5.34 2.77
CA VAL A 12 17.34 6.68 3.31
C VAL A 12 18.85 6.89 3.30
N ASP A 13 19.32 7.82 2.46
CA ASP A 13 20.76 8.11 2.34
C ASP A 13 21.40 8.37 3.72
N GLY A 14 22.36 7.52 4.08
CA GLY A 14 23.19 7.65 5.29
C GLY A 14 22.67 6.94 6.55
N ASP A 15 21.62 6.14 6.44
CA ASP A 15 21.08 5.34 7.56
C ASP A 15 20.66 3.97 7.01
N ASP A 16 21.12 2.86 7.62
CA ASP A 16 20.77 1.47 7.20
C ASP A 16 19.27 1.13 7.41
N ARG A 17 18.41 2.15 7.52
CA ARG A 17 16.97 2.04 7.76
C ARG A 17 16.22 2.20 6.45
N GLU A 18 15.69 1.10 5.94
CA GLU A 18 14.70 1.12 4.86
C GLU A 18 13.45 1.90 5.31
N ARG A 19 13.03 2.89 4.51
CA ARG A 19 11.75 3.56 4.70
C ARG A 19 10.72 2.98 3.75
N GLU A 20 9.66 2.42 4.29
CA GLU A 20 8.50 2.00 3.52
C GLU A 20 7.44 3.12 3.48
N VAL A 21 6.97 3.45 2.28
CA VAL A 21 5.86 4.38 2.05
C VAL A 21 4.74 3.62 1.36
N SER A 22 3.52 3.74 1.88
CA SER A 22 2.34 3.06 1.35
C SER A 22 1.20 4.06 1.10
N GLU A 23 0.55 3.96 -0.06
CA GLU A 23 -0.55 4.82 -0.47
C GLU A 23 -1.71 4.01 -1.08
N PHE A 24 -2.94 4.27 -0.63
CA PHE A 24 -4.15 3.71 -1.23
C PHE A 24 -4.72 4.66 -2.28
N VAL A 25 -5.09 4.10 -3.43
CA VAL A 25 -5.75 4.83 -4.52
C VAL A 25 -6.98 4.07 -5.03
N GLY A 26 -7.90 4.78 -5.68
CA GLY A 26 -9.19 4.25 -6.09
C GLY A 26 -9.16 3.51 -7.42
N SER A 27 -8.10 3.65 -8.22
CA SER A 27 -8.02 3.07 -9.57
C SER A 27 -6.62 2.61 -9.96
N GLN A 28 -6.53 1.75 -10.97
CA GLN A 28 -5.25 1.32 -11.54
C GLN A 28 -4.48 2.46 -12.21
N ALA A 29 -5.20 3.43 -12.80
CA ALA A 29 -4.59 4.57 -13.46
C ALA A 29 -3.89 5.50 -12.45
N GLU A 30 -4.52 5.73 -11.29
CA GLU A 30 -3.90 6.44 -10.18
C GLU A 30 -2.72 5.65 -9.63
N ALA A 31 -2.84 4.32 -9.48
CA ALA A 31 -1.73 3.49 -9.01
C ALA A 31 -0.52 3.57 -9.93
N ALA A 32 -0.73 3.53 -11.26
CA ALA A 32 0.33 3.73 -12.24
C ALA A 32 0.98 5.12 -12.11
N SER A 33 0.19 6.16 -11.84
CA SER A 33 0.66 7.53 -11.64
C SER A 33 1.52 7.67 -10.38
N VAL A 34 1.09 7.07 -9.27
CA VAL A 34 1.86 7.02 -8.00
C VAL A 34 3.17 6.25 -8.18
N ARG A 35 3.14 5.10 -8.84
CA ARG A 35 4.37 4.35 -9.16
C ARG A 35 5.34 5.18 -9.99
N ALA A 36 4.85 5.85 -11.02
CA ALA A 36 5.67 6.71 -11.88
C ALA A 36 6.29 7.87 -11.10
N ARG A 37 5.55 8.45 -10.13
CA ARG A 37 6.06 9.48 -9.22
C ARG A 37 7.23 8.96 -8.39
N HIS A 38 7.10 7.79 -7.73
CA HIS A 38 8.19 7.23 -6.94
C HIS A 38 9.43 6.87 -7.77
N VAL A 39 9.25 6.37 -9.00
CA VAL A 39 10.37 6.16 -9.92
C VAL A 39 11.08 7.47 -10.25
N LYS A 40 10.33 8.56 -10.45
CA LYS A 40 10.89 9.90 -10.69
C LYS A 40 11.62 10.45 -9.46
N GLU A 41 11.20 10.08 -8.27
CA GLU A 41 11.83 10.42 -6.99
C GLU A 41 13.08 9.57 -6.68
N GLY A 42 13.40 8.59 -7.52
CA GLY A 42 14.63 7.79 -7.41
C GLY A 42 14.42 6.38 -6.90
N THR A 43 13.20 5.99 -6.51
CA THR A 43 12.92 4.61 -6.08
C THR A 43 13.03 3.63 -7.26
N PRO A 44 13.84 2.55 -7.15
CA PRO A 44 13.92 1.56 -8.20
C PRO A 44 12.57 0.85 -8.40
N ARG A 45 12.20 0.59 -9.66
CA ARG A 45 10.92 -0.06 -10.00
C ARG A 45 10.69 -1.40 -9.31
N LYS A 46 11.76 -2.15 -9.04
CA LYS A 46 11.72 -3.46 -8.35
C LYS A 46 11.27 -3.33 -6.89
N ASP A 47 11.43 -2.15 -6.31
CA ASP A 47 11.15 -1.87 -4.89
C ASP A 47 9.78 -1.19 -4.72
N ILE A 48 8.99 -1.13 -5.81
CA ILE A 48 7.62 -0.61 -5.82
C ILE A 48 6.65 -1.74 -6.16
N THR A 49 5.76 -2.05 -5.24
CA THR A 49 4.71 -3.06 -5.42
C THR A 49 3.34 -2.40 -5.53
N THR A 50 2.39 -3.12 -6.13
CA THR A 50 0.99 -2.70 -6.16
C THR A 50 0.10 -3.90 -5.92
N THR A 51 -0.76 -3.80 -4.92
CA THR A 51 -1.66 -4.88 -4.50
C THR A 51 -3.10 -4.39 -4.61
N SER A 52 -3.96 -5.20 -5.24
CA SER A 52 -5.41 -4.95 -5.24
C SER A 52 -5.99 -5.40 -3.91
N VAL A 53 -6.75 -4.52 -3.27
CA VAL A 53 -7.36 -4.76 -1.96
C VAL A 53 -8.87 -4.63 -2.08
N ASN A 54 -9.58 -5.72 -1.82
CA ASN A 54 -11.03 -5.68 -1.74
C ASN A 54 -11.44 -5.22 -0.33
N VAL A 55 -11.95 -4.00 -0.25
CA VAL A 55 -12.43 -3.38 0.99
C VAL A 55 -13.93 -3.62 1.11
N PRO A 56 -14.41 -4.24 2.20
CA PRO A 56 -15.83 -4.39 2.46
C PRO A 56 -16.53 -3.03 2.51
N THR A 57 -17.75 -2.97 1.97
CA THR A 57 -18.55 -1.73 1.93
C THR A 57 -19.67 -1.71 2.97
N ASP A 58 -19.93 -2.84 3.63
CA ASP A 58 -20.81 -2.89 4.78
C ASP A 58 -20.10 -2.29 6.01
N LYS A 59 -20.90 -1.77 6.95
CA LYS A 59 -20.40 -1.05 8.11
C LYS A 59 -19.46 -1.89 8.97
N GLU A 60 -19.78 -3.15 9.20
CA GLU A 60 -18.99 -4.03 10.07
C GLU A 60 -17.65 -4.40 9.44
N GLY A 61 -17.67 -4.79 8.16
CA GLY A 61 -16.48 -5.11 7.40
C GLY A 61 -15.54 -3.92 7.23
N LEU A 62 -16.08 -2.73 6.95
CA LEU A 62 -15.27 -1.51 6.84
C LEU A 62 -14.61 -1.15 8.17
N LEU A 63 -15.33 -1.21 9.28
CA LEU A 63 -14.76 -0.93 10.61
C LEU A 63 -13.66 -1.93 10.98
N ARG A 64 -13.84 -3.22 10.68
CA ARG A 64 -12.81 -4.24 10.88
C ARG A 64 -11.56 -3.95 10.04
N PHE A 65 -11.76 -3.59 8.77
CA PHE A 65 -10.68 -3.20 7.87
C PHE A 65 -9.89 -2.00 8.43
N LEU A 66 -10.58 -0.93 8.83
CA LEU A 66 -9.92 0.27 9.37
C LEU A 66 -9.17 -0.01 10.68
N ASN A 67 -9.73 -0.83 11.57
CA ASN A 67 -9.07 -1.21 12.82
C ASN A 67 -7.81 -2.06 12.57
N LEU A 68 -7.83 -2.93 11.57
CA LEU A 68 -6.66 -3.71 11.16
C LEU A 68 -5.55 -2.80 10.62
N MET A 69 -5.91 -1.83 9.78
CA MET A 69 -4.98 -0.84 9.24
C MET A 69 -4.35 0.05 10.32
N ALA A 70 -5.10 0.39 11.37
CA ALA A 70 -4.61 1.21 12.48
C ALA A 70 -3.61 0.47 13.39
N THR A 71 -3.64 -0.87 13.41
CA THR A 71 -2.85 -1.71 14.32
C THR A 71 -1.60 -2.32 13.66
N SER A 72 -1.54 -2.38 12.32
CA SER A 72 -0.37 -2.85 11.58
C SER A 72 -0.17 -2.02 10.30
N PRO A 73 0.80 -1.08 10.28
CA PRO A 73 1.01 -0.18 9.14
C PRO A 73 1.70 -0.85 7.93
N THR A 74 2.28 -2.05 8.09
CA THR A 74 2.88 -2.83 6.98
C THR A 74 1.82 -3.68 6.31
N VAL A 75 1.10 -3.03 5.41
CA VAL A 75 -0.15 -3.46 4.76
C VAL A 75 -0.05 -4.82 4.01
N ALA A 76 1.15 -5.33 3.76
CA ALA A 76 1.37 -6.60 3.07
C ALA A 76 0.90 -7.84 3.88
N ALA A 77 0.99 -7.83 5.21
CA ALA A 77 0.57 -8.98 6.03
C ALA A 77 -0.91 -8.96 6.43
N ALA A 78 -1.55 -7.79 6.36
CA ALA A 78 -2.94 -7.58 6.79
C ALA A 78 -3.96 -7.99 5.71
N THR A 79 -3.58 -7.87 4.43
CA THR A 79 -4.47 -8.13 3.29
C THR A 79 -4.67 -9.61 3.00
N GLU A 80 -3.70 -10.49 3.32
CA GLU A 80 -3.91 -11.94 3.26
C GLU A 80 -4.94 -12.43 4.29
N LYS A 81 -5.00 -11.83 5.48
CA LYS A 81 -5.93 -12.23 6.56
C LYS A 81 -7.38 -11.79 6.36
N LEU A 82 -7.66 -10.92 5.40
CA LEU A 82 -9.02 -10.50 5.05
C LEU A 82 -9.66 -11.38 3.97
N ILE A 83 -8.88 -12.27 3.35
CA ILE A 83 -9.30 -13.16 2.25
C ILE A 83 -9.43 -14.62 2.72
N GLY A 84 -9.02 -14.93 3.97
CA GLY A 84 -9.14 -16.25 4.61
C GLY A 84 -10.29 -16.33 5.60
#